data_AF-A0A4E0QZF9-F1
#
_entry.id   AF-A0A4E0QZF9-F1
#
_cell.length_a   1.000
_cell.length_b   1.000
_cell.length_c   1.000
_cell.angle_alpha   90.00
_cell.angle_beta   90.00
_cell.angle_gamma   90.00
#
_symmetry.space_group_name_H-M   'P 1'
#
loop_
_entity.id
_entity.type
_entity.pdbx_description
1 polymer ?
#
loop_
_entity_poly.entity_id
_entity_poly.type
_entity_poly.pdbx_seq_one_letter_code
_entity_poly.pdbx_strand_id
1 'polypeptide(L)'
;MGTKSKFLHFYDATIHFAHRSKMEEYKESLYRDLRNAASSCPVSLFVFDEMHHMPDGILDILAPVLDIRESLDGIDFRRSIFLFLR
;
A
#
# COMPACT_ATOMS: atom_id res chain seq x y z
N MET A 1 -5.30 20.75 8.45
CA MET A 1 -4.34 20.34 9.50
C MET A 1 -4.70 18.92 9.91
N GLY A 2 -3.80 17.95 9.70
CA GLY A 2 -4.08 16.52 9.92
C GLY A 2 -3.23 15.55 9.07
N THR A 3 -2.42 16.05 8.13
CA THR A 3 -1.81 15.26 7.05
C THR A 3 -0.38 14.74 7.32
N LYS A 4 0.12 14.80 8.56
CA LYS A 4 1.46 14.29 8.93
C LYS A 4 1.42 13.24 10.04
N SER A 5 0.37 12.44 10.03
CA SER A 5 0.28 11.26 10.88
C SER A 5 1.23 10.21 10.31
N LYS A 6 2.22 9.74 11.11
CA LYS A 6 3.08 8.58 10.73
C LYS A 6 2.28 7.31 10.46
N PHE A 7 1.00 7.34 10.81
CA PHE A 7 0.06 6.24 10.72
C PHE A 7 -0.75 6.29 9.42
N LEU A 8 -0.78 7.39 8.67
CA LEU A 8 -1.61 7.52 7.45
C LEU A 8 -0.73 7.51 6.20
N HIS A 9 -1.00 6.56 5.31
CA HIS A 9 -0.35 6.41 4.00
C HIS A 9 -1.44 6.44 2.94
N PHE A 10 -1.32 7.36 1.97
CA PHE A 10 -2.36 7.59 0.96
C PHE A 10 -1.79 7.41 -0.45
N TYR A 11 -2.50 6.67 -1.29
CA TYR A 11 -2.12 6.32 -2.65
C TYR A 11 -3.29 6.57 -3.60
N ASP A 12 -3.17 7.60 -4.44
CA ASP A 12 -4.06 7.86 -5.58
C ASP A 12 -3.58 7.10 -6.83
N ALA A 13 -4.46 6.30 -7.43
CA ALA A 13 -4.11 5.48 -8.59
C ALA A 13 -3.70 6.27 -9.83
N THR A 14 -4.40 7.38 -10.08
CA THR A 14 -4.21 8.23 -11.26
C THR A 14 -2.94 9.06 -11.21
N ILE A 15 -2.44 9.34 -9.99
CA ILE A 15 -1.24 10.13 -9.75
C ILE A 15 -0.02 9.24 -9.55
N HIS A 16 -0.10 8.28 -8.63
CA HIS A 16 1.07 7.51 -8.20
C HIS A 16 1.42 6.38 -9.18
N PHE A 17 0.46 5.93 -9.99
CA PHE A 17 0.63 4.78 -10.90
C PHE A 17 0.27 5.09 -12.36
N ALA A 18 0.39 6.37 -12.75
CA ALA A 18 -0.06 6.89 -14.05
C ALA A 18 0.65 6.25 -15.27
N HIS A 19 1.93 5.88 -15.13
CA HIS A 19 2.76 5.48 -16.26
C HIS A 19 3.06 3.97 -16.27
N ARG A 20 2.50 3.25 -17.25
CA ARG A 20 2.77 1.80 -17.43
C ARG A 20 4.24 1.45 -17.60
N SER A 21 5.05 2.34 -18.17
CA SER A 21 6.50 2.13 -18.34
C SER A 21 7.28 2.10 -17.03
N LYS A 22 6.71 2.60 -15.93
CA LYS A 22 7.32 2.67 -14.60
C LYS A 22 6.75 1.63 -13.63
N MET A 23 5.99 0.65 -14.12
CA MET A 23 5.25 -0.30 -13.28
C MET A 23 6.14 -1.04 -12.28
N GLU A 24 7.32 -1.49 -12.70
CA GLU A 24 8.24 -2.21 -11.81
C GLU A 24 8.78 -1.31 -10.69
N GLU A 25 9.13 -0.06 -11.01
CA GLU A 25 9.55 0.94 -10.00
C GLU A 25 8.43 1.23 -9.00
N TYR A 26 7.18 1.31 -9.48
CA TYR A 26 6.02 1.53 -8.63
C TYR A 26 5.74 0.35 -7.70
N LYS A 27 5.82 -0.89 -8.20
CA LYS A 27 5.68 -2.10 -7.37
C LYS A 27 6.74 -2.13 -6.27
N GLU A 28 8.00 -1.89 -6.63
CA GLU A 28 9.11 -1.87 -5.67
C GLU A 28 8.93 -0.77 -4.61
N SER A 29 8.56 0.45 -5.03
CA SER A 29 8.36 1.55 -4.09
C SER A 29 7.17 1.30 -3.17
N LEU A 30 6.03 0.84 -3.71
CA LEU A 30 4.85 0.52 -2.91
C LEU A 30 5.18 -0.56 -1.87
N TYR A 31 5.82 -1.65 -2.29
CA TYR A 31 6.20 -2.73 -1.38
C TYR A 31 7.12 -2.23 -0.26
N ARG A 32 8.14 -1.45 -0.61
CA ARG A 32 9.05 -0.83 0.36
C ARG A 32 8.33 0.10 1.33
N ASP A 33 7.39 0.90 0.84
CA ASP A 33 6.65 1.86 1.66
C ASP A 33 5.72 1.13 2.65
N LEU A 34 4.99 0.11 2.20
CA LEU A 34 4.16 -0.74 3.05
C LEU A 34 4.99 -1.40 4.15
N ARG A 35 6.13 -1.99 3.77
CA ARG A 35 7.10 -2.62 4.68
C ARG A 35 7.61 -1.65 5.74
N ASN A 36 8.08 -0.48 5.33
CA ASN A 36 8.64 0.52 6.23
C ASN A 36 7.56 1.06 7.19
N ALA A 37 6.37 1.34 6.67
CA ALA A 37 5.21 1.78 7.44
C ALA A 37 4.83 0.77 8.51
N ALA A 38 4.51 -0.48 8.13
CA ALA A 38 4.06 -1.52 9.05
C ALA A 38 5.13 -1.92 10.08
N SER A 39 6.42 -1.89 9.69
CA SER A 39 7.53 -2.12 10.64
C SER A 39 7.65 -1.00 11.66
N SER A 40 7.43 0.25 11.25
CA SER A 40 7.50 1.41 12.16
C SER A 40 6.25 1.57 13.03
N CYS A 41 5.08 1.18 12.49
CA CYS A 41 3.82 1.21 13.17
C CYS A 41 2.91 0.05 12.71
N PRO A 42 2.66 -0.94 13.57
CA PRO A 42 1.80 -2.08 13.21
C PRO A 42 0.35 -1.70 12.87
N VAL A 43 -0.12 -0.55 13.35
CA VAL A 43 -1.50 -0.04 13.14
C VAL A 43 -1.57 1.08 12.10
N SER A 44 -0.66 1.06 11.12
CA SER A 44 -0.71 1.96 9.97
C SER A 44 -2.00 1.77 9.15
N LEU A 45 -2.57 2.88 8.72
CA LEU A 45 -3.70 3.01 7.81
C LEU A 45 -3.18 3.32 6.40
N PHE A 46 -3.47 2.43 5.47
CA PHE A 46 -3.18 2.55 4.05
C PHE A 46 -4.49 2.83 3.31
N VAL A 47 -4.56 3.97 2.63
CA VAL A 47 -5.72 4.39 1.83
C VAL A 47 -5.33 4.35 0.36
N PHE A 48 -6.06 3.59 -0.43
CA PHE A 48 -5.92 3.52 -1.87
C PHE A 48 -7.17 4.14 -2.50
N ASP A 49 -6.99 5.20 -3.28
CA ASP A 49 -8.05 5.98 -3.91
C ASP A 49 -8.02 5.82 -5.44
N GLU A 50 -9.14 6.11 -6.08
CA GLU A 50 -9.34 5.92 -7.53
C GLU A 50 -9.06 4.46 -7.96
N MET A 51 -9.49 3.47 -7.16
CA MET A 51 -9.13 2.05 -7.34
C MET A 51 -9.55 1.50 -8.71
N HIS A 52 -10.55 2.11 -9.34
CA HIS A 52 -10.98 1.75 -10.69
C HIS A 52 -9.92 2.08 -11.77
N HIS A 53 -8.94 2.90 -11.45
CA HIS A 53 -7.77 3.20 -12.28
C HIS A 53 -6.51 2.44 -11.87
N MET A 54 -6.57 1.59 -10.84
CA MET A 54 -5.42 0.82 -10.36
C MET A 54 -4.94 -0.17 -11.44
N PRO A 55 -3.65 -0.16 -11.81
CA PRO A 55 -3.09 -1.15 -12.72
C PRO A 55 -3.05 -2.55 -12.09
N ASP A 56 -3.40 -3.59 -12.85
CA ASP A 56 -3.45 -4.99 -12.37
C ASP A 56 -2.16 -5.42 -11.65
N GLY A 57 -0.99 -5.03 -12.17
CA GLY A 57 0.30 -5.38 -11.57
C GLY A 57 0.54 -4.79 -10.17
N ILE A 58 -0.19 -3.74 -9.77
CA ILE A 58 -0.12 -3.19 -8.41
C ILE A 58 -0.95 -4.05 -7.45
N LEU A 59 -2.09 -4.60 -7.90
CA LEU A 59 -2.93 -5.48 -7.09
C LEU A 59 -2.19 -6.76 -6.69
N ASP A 60 -1.33 -7.27 -7.57
CA ASP A 60 -0.49 -8.44 -7.29
C ASP A 60 0.45 -8.23 -6.08
N ILE A 61 0.88 -6.99 -5.83
CA ILE A 61 1.70 -6.63 -4.65
C ILE A 61 0.85 -6.54 -3.38
N LEU A 62 -0.41 -6.10 -3.51
CA LEU A 62 -1.30 -5.94 -2.37
C LEU A 62 -1.86 -7.28 -1.88
N ALA A 63 -2.15 -8.21 -2.78
CA ALA A 63 -2.72 -9.52 -2.45
C ALA A 63 -2.00 -10.27 -1.31
N PRO A 64 -0.67 -10.47 -1.33
CA PRO A 64 0.02 -11.16 -0.25
C PRO A 64 0.10 -10.34 1.05
N VAL A 65 0.11 -9.00 0.96
CA VAL A 65 0.11 -8.11 2.14
C VAL A 65 -1.24 -8.15 2.87
N LEU A 66 -2.32 -8.39 2.14
CA LEU A 66 -3.67 -8.55 2.67
C LEU A 66 -3.95 -9.97 3.19
N ASP A 67 -3.04 -10.92 2.98
CA ASP A 67 -3.22 -12.27 3.49
C ASP A 67 -3.01 -12.31 5.01
N ILE A 68 -4.11 -12.58 5.73
CA ILE A 68 -4.16 -12.59 7.19
C ILE A 68 -3.48 -13.80 7.84
N ARG A 69 -3.00 -14.76 7.05
CA ARG A 69 -2.51 -16.05 7.56
C ARG A 69 -1.06 -16.00 8.01
N GLU A 70 -0.22 -15.18 7.37
CA GLU A 70 1.23 -15.22 7.56
C GLU A 70 1.82 -13.82 7.74
N SER A 71 2.90 -13.73 8.51
CA SER A 71 3.76 -12.54 8.50
C SER A 71 4.62 -12.57 7.25
N LEU A 72 4.69 -11.46 6.53
CA LEU A 72 5.43 -11.34 5.28
C LEU A 72 6.78 -10.69 5.55
N ASP A 73 7.89 -11.35 5.21
CA ASP A 73 9.27 -10.91 5.53
C ASP A 73 9.48 -10.55 7.02
N GLY A 74 8.80 -11.25 7.93
CA GLY A 74 8.84 -11.00 9.37
C GLY A 74 8.00 -9.80 9.83
N ILE A 75 7.20 -9.21 8.93
CA ILE A 75 6.32 -8.06 9.21
C ILE A 75 4.88 -8.55 9.32
N ASP A 76 4.22 -8.10 10.38
CA ASP A 76 2.83 -8.44 10.65
C ASP A 76 1.89 -7.34 10.16
N PHE A 77 1.34 -7.53 8.96
CA PHE A 77 0.37 -6.62 8.36
C PHE A 77 -1.05 -6.79 8.90
N ARG A 78 -1.33 -7.81 9.72
CA ARG A 78 -2.69 -8.14 10.20
C ARG A 78 -3.28 -7.07 11.12
N ARG A 79 -2.42 -6.21 11.68
CA ARG A 79 -2.81 -5.08 12.53
C ARG A 79 -2.98 -3.78 11.74
N SER A 80 -2.53 -3.76 10.49
CA SER A 80 -2.67 -2.60 9.62
C SER A 80 -4.08 -2.53 9.06
N ILE A 81 -4.51 -1.32 8.73
CA ILE A 81 -5.85 -1.04 8.22
C ILE A 81 -5.71 -0.66 6.75
N PHE A 82 -6.45 -1.32 5.88
CA PHE A 82 -6.47 -1.03 4.44
C PHE A 82 -7.85 -0.48 4.06
N LEU A 83 -7.88 0.71 3.48
CA LEU A 83 -9.08 1.35 2.93
C LEU A 83 -8.93 1.43 1.41
N PHE A 84 -9.92 0.90 0.70
CA PHE A 84 -10.03 0.98 -0.74
C PHE A 84 -11.22 1.87 -1.09
N LEU A 85 -10.95 3.01 -1.70
CA LEU A 85 -11.95 4.02 -2.08
C LEU A 85 -12.26 3.93 -3.58
N ARG A 86 -13.40 4.50 -3.94
CA ARG A 86 -13.88 4.50 -5.32
C ARG A 86 -13.03 5.45 -6.14
#